data_AF-A0A231NWT6-F1
#
_entry.id   AF-A0A231NWT6-F1
#
_cell.length_a   1.000
_cell.length_b   1.000
_cell.length_c   1.000
_cell.angle_alpha   90.00
_cell.angle_beta   90.00
_cell.angle_gamma   90.00
#
_symmetry.space_group_name_H-M   'P 1'
#
loop_
_entity.id
_entity.type
_entity.pdbx_description
1 polymer ?
#
loop_
_entity_poly.entity_id
_entity_poly.type
_entity_poly.pdbx_seq_one_letter_code
_entity_poly.pdbx_strand_id
1 'polypeptide(L)'
;MEKNISDYLFNAGNFVISTAREVVQKHEDEVVNEERNTGAGILTEALLEAKVMEDEIIRLIQKYYGLSEIDAEELMISERTINIPCQGLETYLVRSEGYTRDEAVDFIFKENIPNILRENKEFWKLSPEKLLLKVKKTR
;
A
#
# COMPACT_ATOMS: atom_id res chain seq x y z
N MET A 1 -10.88 -4.07 -35.86
CA MET A 1 -10.76 -2.87 -35.00
C MET A 1 -10.39 -3.39 -33.61
N GLU A 2 -9.10 -3.65 -33.40
CA GLU A 2 -8.60 -4.17 -32.13
C GLU A 2 -8.57 -3.02 -31.14
N LYS A 3 -9.44 -3.07 -30.13
CA LYS A 3 -9.34 -2.15 -28.99
C LYS A 3 -8.04 -2.48 -28.26
N ASN A 4 -7.08 -1.57 -28.35
CA ASN A 4 -5.74 -1.76 -27.84
C ASN A 4 -5.80 -1.79 -26.31
N ILE A 5 -5.41 -2.91 -25.71
CA ILE A 5 -5.40 -3.11 -24.25
C ILE A 5 -4.51 -2.05 -23.57
N SER A 6 -3.52 -1.52 -24.30
CA SER A 6 -2.69 -0.38 -23.91
C SER A 6 -3.51 0.88 -23.63
N ASP A 7 -4.55 1.18 -24.43
CA ASP A 7 -5.41 2.35 -24.22
C ASP A 7 -6.30 2.19 -22.99
N TYR A 8 -6.69 0.96 -22.65
CA TYR A 8 -7.45 0.68 -21.42
C TYR A 8 -6.58 0.85 -20.17
N LEU A 9 -5.33 0.37 -20.20
CA LEU A 9 -4.38 0.55 -19.10
C LEU A 9 -4.01 2.03 -18.93
N PHE A 10 -3.81 2.77 -20.02
CA PHE A 10 -3.50 4.19 -19.99
C PHE A 10 -4.67 5.03 -19.43
N ASN A 11 -5.90 4.73 -19.83
CA ASN A 11 -7.09 5.43 -19.34
C ASN A 11 -7.45 5.05 -17.89
N ALA A 12 -7.31 3.78 -17.50
CA ALA A 12 -7.49 3.35 -16.12
C ALA A 12 -6.41 3.93 -15.19
N GLY A 13 -5.15 3.94 -15.65
CA GLY A 13 -4.04 4.58 -14.94
C GLY A 13 -4.27 6.08 -14.75
N ASN A 14 -4.74 6.79 -15.78
CA ASN A 14 -5.07 8.22 -15.67
C ASN A 14 -6.22 8.47 -14.68
N PHE A 15 -7.22 7.59 -14.61
CA PHE A 15 -8.34 7.70 -13.67
C PHE A 15 -7.90 7.49 -12.21
N VAL A 16 -7.04 6.51 -11.94
CA VAL A 16 -6.46 6.27 -10.62
C VAL A 16 -5.56 7.43 -10.22
N ILE A 17 -4.70 7.91 -11.14
CA ILE A 17 -3.81 9.05 -10.92
C ILE A 17 -4.59 10.35 -10.70
N SER A 18 -5.69 10.59 -11.42
CA SER A 18 -6.50 11.81 -11.22
C SER A 18 -7.24 11.78 -9.89
N THR A 19 -7.70 10.61 -9.46
CA THR A 19 -8.34 10.43 -8.14
C THR A 19 -7.34 10.66 -7.02
N ALA A 20 -6.12 10.13 -7.13
CA ALA A 20 -5.06 10.41 -6.16
C ALA A 20 -4.66 11.89 -6.16
N ARG A 21 -4.66 12.55 -7.33
CA ARG A 21 -4.34 13.98 -7.46
C ARG A 21 -5.37 14.90 -6.80
N GLU A 22 -6.66 14.54 -6.83
CA GLU A 22 -7.72 15.32 -6.16
C GLU A 22 -7.62 15.27 -4.62
N VAL A 23 -7.03 14.22 -4.05
CA VAL A 23 -6.83 14.09 -2.59
C VAL A 23 -5.69 14.99 -2.08
N VAL A 24 -4.74 15.38 -2.93
CA VAL A 24 -3.49 16.07 -2.55
C VAL A 24 -3.62 17.61 -2.43
N GLN A 25 -4.83 18.17 -2.50
CA GLN A 25 -5.04 19.63 -2.42
C GLN A 25 -5.58 20.09 -1.06
N LYS A 26 -4.71 20.24 -0.05
CA LYS A 26 -4.87 21.20 1.08
C LYS A 26 -3.55 21.49 1.82
N HIS A 27 -3.48 22.66 2.48
CA HIS A 27 -2.27 23.32 3.01
C HIS A 27 -2.09 23.17 4.54
N GLU A 28 -0.85 22.93 5.01
CA GLU A 28 -0.06 23.62 6.07
C GLU A 28 1.24 22.83 6.41
N ASP A 29 2.39 23.50 6.57
CA ASP A 29 3.74 22.94 6.32
C ASP A 29 4.23 21.73 7.17
N GLU A 30 3.68 21.45 8.36
CA GLU A 30 4.00 20.22 9.12
C GLU A 30 3.06 19.06 8.75
N VAL A 31 1.78 19.38 8.55
CA VAL A 31 0.77 18.47 7.99
C VAL A 31 1.17 18.07 6.56
N VAL A 32 1.81 18.97 5.80
CA VAL A 32 2.29 18.74 4.43
C VAL A 32 3.29 17.57 4.35
N ASN A 33 4.17 17.35 5.33
CA ASN A 33 5.13 16.24 5.24
C ASN A 33 4.49 14.88 5.53
N GLU A 34 3.61 14.79 6.54
CA GLU A 34 2.86 13.57 6.82
C GLU A 34 1.86 13.27 5.69
N GLU A 35 1.08 14.27 5.24
CA GLU A 35 0.15 14.12 4.12
C GLU A 35 0.87 13.79 2.81
N ARG A 36 2.08 14.32 2.59
CA ARG A 36 2.92 13.92 1.44
C ARG A 36 3.36 12.48 1.53
N ASN A 37 3.82 12.02 2.69
CA ASN A 37 4.25 10.63 2.87
C ASN A 37 3.05 9.67 2.75
N THR A 38 1.91 10.00 3.35
CA THR A 38 0.66 9.25 3.17
C THR A 38 0.21 9.22 1.72
N GLY A 39 0.24 10.36 1.03
CA GLY A 39 -0.10 10.46 -0.39
C GLY A 39 0.84 9.62 -1.27
N ALA A 40 2.14 9.65 -0.98
CA ALA A 40 3.13 8.82 -1.68
C ALA A 40 2.86 7.33 -1.46
N GLY A 41 2.53 6.93 -0.23
CA GLY A 41 2.14 5.56 0.10
C GLY A 41 0.91 5.10 -0.68
N ILE A 42 -0.17 5.89 -0.69
CA ILE A 42 -1.40 5.60 -1.44
C ILE A 42 -1.13 5.48 -2.95
N LEU A 43 -0.33 6.40 -3.52
CA LEU A 43 0.05 6.30 -4.93
C LEU A 43 0.83 5.01 -5.20
N THR A 44 1.79 4.69 -4.34
CA THR A 44 2.64 3.51 -4.46
C THR A 44 1.81 2.22 -4.39
N GLU A 45 0.91 2.11 -3.43
CA GLU A 45 -0.06 1.02 -3.30
C GLU A 45 -0.85 0.84 -4.60
N ALA A 46 -1.48 1.91 -5.08
CA ALA A 46 -2.30 1.86 -6.30
C ALA A 46 -1.50 1.44 -7.54
N LEU A 47 -0.25 1.88 -7.67
CA LEU A 47 0.63 1.49 -8.78
C LEU A 47 1.09 0.02 -8.67
N LEU A 48 1.35 -0.48 -7.46
CA LEU A 48 1.66 -1.89 -7.20
C LEU A 48 0.47 -2.79 -7.55
N GLU A 49 -0.75 -2.41 -7.16
CA GLU A 49 -1.99 -3.12 -7.53
C GLU A 49 -2.21 -3.14 -9.04
N ALA A 50 -1.93 -2.03 -9.72
CA ALA A 50 -1.99 -1.90 -11.16
C ALA A 50 -0.85 -2.66 -11.89
N LYS A 51 0.07 -3.28 -11.15
CA LYS A 51 1.23 -4.03 -11.68
C LYS A 51 2.12 -3.17 -12.59
N VAL A 52 2.29 -1.90 -12.25
CA VAL A 52 3.24 -1.02 -12.90
C VAL A 52 4.67 -1.51 -12.61
N MET A 53 5.58 -1.33 -13.56
CA MET A 53 6.98 -1.71 -13.41
C MET A 53 7.65 -0.92 -12.27
N GLU A 54 8.48 -1.58 -11.46
CA GLU A 54 9.10 -0.99 -10.27
C GLU A 54 9.86 0.31 -10.58
N ASP A 55 10.68 0.33 -11.64
CA ASP A 55 11.41 1.52 -12.07
C ASP A 55 10.48 2.70 -12.40
N GLU A 56 9.30 2.42 -12.96
CA GLU A 56 8.31 3.45 -13.28
C GLU A 56 7.59 3.94 -12.02
N ILE A 57 7.35 3.06 -11.04
CA ILE A 57 6.81 3.44 -9.72
C ILE A 57 7.78 4.41 -9.03
N ILE A 58 9.06 4.04 -8.92
CA ILE A 58 10.11 4.87 -8.31
C ILE A 58 10.16 6.24 -9.01
N ARG A 59 10.23 6.25 -10.34
CA ARG A 59 10.26 7.49 -11.14
C ARG A 59 9.05 8.39 -10.88
N LEU A 60 7.85 7.83 -10.75
CA LEU A 60 6.62 8.60 -10.51
C LEU A 60 6.60 9.17 -9.09
N ILE A 61 7.01 8.39 -8.09
CA ILE A 61 7.13 8.84 -6.70
C ILE A 61 8.11 10.00 -6.59
N GLN A 62 9.31 9.87 -7.16
CA GLN A 62 10.31 10.95 -7.18
C GLN A 62 9.77 12.21 -7.86
N LYS A 63 9.09 12.05 -9.00
CA LYS A 63 8.55 13.17 -9.79
C LYS A 63 7.47 13.95 -9.04
N TYR A 64 6.54 13.28 -8.37
CA TYR A 64 5.36 13.93 -7.78
C TYR A 64 5.52 14.27 -6.31
N TYR A 65 6.34 13.52 -5.57
CA TYR A 65 6.54 13.70 -4.13
C TYR A 65 7.93 14.22 -3.77
N GLY A 66 8.87 14.28 -4.73
CA GLY A 66 10.21 14.85 -4.51
C GLY A 66 11.12 13.97 -3.66
N LEU A 67 10.78 12.68 -3.50
CA LEU A 67 11.61 11.71 -2.79
C LEU A 67 12.91 11.42 -3.55
N SER A 68 13.97 11.07 -2.82
CA SER A 68 15.17 10.52 -3.45
C SER A 68 14.89 9.13 -4.02
N GLU A 69 15.78 8.61 -4.86
CA GLU A 69 15.65 7.23 -5.38
C GLU A 69 15.60 6.22 -4.24
N ILE A 70 16.50 6.36 -3.27
CA ILE A 70 16.58 5.50 -2.08
C ILE A 70 15.29 5.59 -1.28
N ASP A 71 14.78 6.80 -0.99
CA ASP A 71 13.55 6.96 -0.22
C ASP A 71 12.32 6.38 -0.96
N ALA A 72 12.28 6.52 -2.29
CA ALA A 72 11.20 5.96 -3.11
C ALA A 72 11.26 4.41 -3.16
N GLU A 73 12.46 3.84 -3.24
CA GLU A 73 12.68 2.39 -3.14
C GLU A 73 12.26 1.86 -1.76
N GLU A 74 12.68 2.52 -0.68
CA GLU A 74 12.33 2.16 0.69
C GLU A 74 10.81 2.24 0.91
N LEU A 75 10.16 3.29 0.42
CA LEU A 75 8.71 3.43 0.47
C LEU A 75 8.03 2.27 -0.28
N MET A 76 8.42 2.01 -1.53
CA MET A 76 7.86 0.92 -2.34
C MET A 76 8.03 -0.45 -1.67
N ILE A 77 9.20 -0.71 -1.09
CA ILE A 77 9.46 -1.95 -0.36
C ILE A 77 8.58 -2.03 0.89
N SER A 78 8.49 -0.95 1.68
CA SER A 78 7.65 -0.90 2.89
C SER A 78 6.17 -1.14 2.57
N GLU A 79 5.65 -0.46 1.54
CA GLU A 79 4.26 -0.63 1.09
C GLU A 79 3.99 -2.08 0.70
N ARG A 80 4.83 -2.64 -0.17
CA ARG A 80 4.69 -4.01 -0.67
C ARG A 80 4.77 -5.08 0.42
N THR A 81 5.60 -4.87 1.44
CA THR A 81 6.00 -5.93 2.38
C THR A 81 5.34 -5.82 3.75
N ILE A 82 4.85 -4.63 4.12
CA ILE A 82 4.27 -4.34 5.43
C ILE A 82 2.85 -3.80 5.28
N ASN A 83 2.68 -2.65 4.64
CA ASN A 83 1.40 -1.93 4.68
C ASN A 83 0.31 -2.67 3.90
N ILE A 84 0.58 -3.10 2.66
CA ILE A 84 -0.38 -3.86 1.85
C ILE A 84 -0.78 -5.18 2.53
N PRO A 85 0.14 -6.02 3.04
CA PRO A 85 -0.25 -7.19 3.83
C PRO A 85 -1.10 -6.85 5.07
N CYS A 86 -0.78 -5.78 5.80
CA CYS A 86 -1.58 -5.34 6.95
C CYS A 86 -2.99 -4.87 6.54
N GLN A 87 -3.13 -4.05 5.50
CA GLN A 87 -4.42 -3.60 4.97
C GLN A 87 -5.25 -4.79 4.46
N GLY A 88 -4.60 -5.76 3.80
CA GLY A 88 -5.23 -7.01 3.38
C GLY A 88 -5.74 -7.83 4.57
N LEU A 89 -4.97 -7.90 5.65
CA LEU A 89 -5.37 -8.56 6.89
C LEU A 89 -6.52 -7.83 7.59
N GLU A 90 -6.46 -6.50 7.70
CA GLU A 90 -7.54 -5.67 8.24
C GLU A 90 -8.84 -5.94 7.47
N THR A 91 -8.78 -5.87 6.14
CA THR A 91 -9.93 -6.12 5.27
C THR A 91 -10.50 -7.52 5.47
N TYR A 92 -9.64 -8.54 5.62
CA TYR A 92 -10.06 -9.91 5.88
C TYR A 92 -10.73 -10.06 7.26
N LEU A 93 -10.16 -9.48 8.32
CA LEU A 93 -10.74 -9.52 9.66
C LEU A 93 -12.14 -8.90 9.68
N VAL A 94 -12.32 -7.77 9.00
CA VAL A 94 -13.62 -7.09 8.91
C VAL A 94 -14.61 -7.90 8.07
N ARG A 95 -14.23 -8.30 6.85
CA ARG A 95 -15.17 -8.89 5.88
C ARG A 95 -15.45 -10.37 6.08
N SER A 96 -14.51 -11.12 6.68
CA SER A 96 -14.59 -12.57 6.80
C SER A 96 -14.72 -13.05 8.25
N GLU A 97 -14.07 -12.37 9.21
CA GLU A 97 -14.07 -12.78 10.62
C GLU A 97 -15.06 -11.97 11.49
N GLY A 98 -15.71 -10.96 10.92
CA GLY A 98 -16.77 -10.19 11.57
C GLY A 98 -16.28 -9.12 12.55
N TYR A 99 -15.02 -8.72 12.47
CA TYR A 99 -14.46 -7.64 13.30
C TYR A 99 -15.02 -6.29 12.84
N THR A 100 -15.17 -5.35 13.77
CA THR A 100 -15.23 -3.94 13.41
C THR A 100 -13.88 -3.47 12.88
N ARG A 101 -13.85 -2.32 12.19
CA ARG A 101 -12.58 -1.76 11.69
C ARG A 101 -11.62 -1.46 12.85
N ASP A 102 -12.12 -0.87 13.93
CA ASP A 102 -11.31 -0.54 15.11
C ASP A 102 -10.71 -1.81 15.75
N GLU A 103 -11.52 -2.88 15.91
CA GLU A 103 -11.01 -4.15 16.43
C GLU A 103 -9.96 -4.80 15.52
N ALA A 104 -10.10 -4.66 14.20
CA ALA A 104 -9.12 -5.18 13.25
C ALA A 104 -7.78 -4.42 13.33
N VAL A 105 -7.84 -3.10 13.42
CA VAL A 105 -6.67 -2.23 13.61
C VAL A 105 -5.99 -2.53 14.95
N ASP A 106 -6.77 -2.60 16.04
CA ASP A 106 -6.27 -2.95 17.37
C ASP A 106 -5.61 -4.33 17.39
N PHE A 107 -6.17 -5.31 16.68
CA PHE A 107 -5.57 -6.62 16.53
C PHE A 107 -4.20 -6.54 15.84
N ILE A 108 -4.11 -5.81 14.71
CA ILE A 108 -2.85 -5.66 13.96
C ILE A 108 -1.76 -5.02 14.82
N PHE A 109 -2.10 -3.99 15.60
CA PHE A 109 -1.14 -3.35 16.51
C PHE A 109 -0.77 -4.24 17.69
N LYS A 110 -1.76 -4.86 18.35
CA LYS A 110 -1.55 -5.69 19.55
C LYS A 110 -0.71 -6.94 19.26
N GLU A 111 -0.94 -7.57 18.10
CA GLU A 111 -0.17 -8.73 17.65
C GLU A 111 1.14 -8.32 16.95
N ASN A 112 1.42 -7.01 16.88
CA ASN A 112 2.65 -6.44 16.32
C ASN A 112 2.98 -6.97 14.92
N ILE A 113 1.94 -7.10 14.08
CA ILE A 113 2.04 -7.66 12.73
C ILE A 113 3.13 -6.96 11.89
N PRO A 114 3.30 -5.63 11.94
CA PRO A 114 4.37 -4.99 11.19
C PRO A 114 5.77 -5.51 11.52
N ASN A 115 6.07 -5.79 12.79
CA ASN A 115 7.38 -6.36 13.16
C ASN A 115 7.50 -7.81 12.72
N ILE A 116 6.44 -8.60 12.86
CA ILE A 116 6.42 -9.99 12.36
C ILE A 116 6.74 -10.00 10.85
N LEU A 117 6.14 -9.09 10.08
CA LEU A 117 6.41 -8.96 8.64
C LEU A 117 7.85 -8.52 8.38
N ARG A 118 8.42 -7.57 9.14
CA ARG A 118 9.83 -7.17 9.00
C ARG A 118 10.79 -8.32 9.22
N GLU A 119 10.51 -9.17 10.20
CA GLU A 119 11.38 -10.29 10.60
C GLU A 119 11.23 -11.51 9.68
N ASN A 120 10.05 -11.74 9.09
CA ASN A 120 9.72 -12.97 8.35
C ASN A 120 9.37 -12.64 6.89
N LYS A 121 10.39 -12.59 6.02
CA LYS A 121 10.25 -12.22 4.60
C LYS A 121 9.29 -13.12 3.83
N GLU A 122 9.14 -14.38 4.24
CA GLU A 122 8.20 -15.31 3.63
C GLU A 122 6.73 -14.94 3.85
N PHE A 123 6.43 -14.06 4.82
CA PHE A 123 5.06 -13.66 5.14
C PHE A 123 4.51 -12.58 4.19
N TRP A 124 5.39 -11.84 3.50
CA TRP A 124 5.01 -10.73 2.60
C TRP A 124 4.06 -11.15 1.47
N LYS A 125 4.09 -12.43 1.08
CA LYS A 125 3.30 -12.98 -0.03
C LYS A 125 2.16 -13.89 0.43
N LEU A 126 1.92 -13.98 1.74
CA LEU A 126 0.81 -14.78 2.25
C LEU A 126 -0.52 -14.10 1.96
N SER A 127 -1.55 -14.91 1.70
CA SER A 127 -2.91 -14.40 1.74
C SER A 127 -3.26 -13.97 3.17
N PRO A 128 -4.19 -13.01 3.36
CA PRO A 128 -4.62 -12.56 4.68
C PRO A 128 -4.99 -13.69 5.65
N GLU A 129 -5.75 -14.68 5.18
CA GLU A 129 -6.11 -15.88 5.95
C GLU A 129 -4.88 -16.67 6.42
N LYS A 130 -3.91 -16.91 5.51
CA LYS A 130 -2.68 -17.66 5.85
C LYS A 130 -1.80 -16.87 6.81
N LEU A 131 -1.73 -15.55 6.65
CA LEU A 131 -1.01 -14.67 7.56
C LEU A 131 -1.61 -14.76 8.96
N LEU A 132 -2.95 -14.65 9.09
CA LEU A 132 -3.65 -14.81 10.35
C LEU A 132 -3.38 -16.16 11.02
N LEU A 133 -3.42 -17.25 10.25
CA LEU A 133 -3.12 -18.59 10.75
C LEU A 133 -1.68 -18.74 11.26
N LYS A 134 -0.72 -18.07 10.61
CA LYS A 134 0.69 -18.08 11.05
C LYS A 134 0.86 -17.29 12.34
N VAL A 135 0.31 -16.09 12.42
CA VAL A 135 0.35 -15.24 13.61
C VAL A 135 -0.24 -15.98 14.82
N LYS A 136 -1.42 -16.58 14.67
CA LYS A 136 -2.07 -17.35 15.75
C LYS A 136 -1.30 -18.60 16.19
N LYS A 137 -0.43 -19.15 15.34
CA LYS A 137 0.38 -20.37 15.63
C LYS A 137 1.76 -20.08 16.24
N THR A 138 2.26 -18.86 16.13
CA THR A 138 3.52 -18.45 16.77
C THR A 138 3.35 -18.23 18.29
N ARG A 139 2.13 -18.45 18.80
CA ARG A 139 1.74 -18.43 20.21
C ARG A 139 1.68 -19.84 20.80
#